data_AF-A0A4R6LCU3-F1
#
_entry.id   AF-A0A4R6LCU3-F1
#
_cell.length_a   1.000
_cell.length_b   1.000
_cell.length_c   1.000
_cell.angle_alpha   90.00
_cell.angle_beta   90.00
_cell.angle_gamma   90.00
#
_symmetry.space_group_name_H-M   'P 1'
#
loop_
_entity.id
_entity.type
_entity.pdbx_description
1 polymer ?
#
loop_
_entity_poly.entity_id
_entity_poly.type
_entity_poly.pdbx_seq_one_letter_code
_entity_poly.pdbx_strand_id
1 'polypeptide(L)'
;MNNLRTNYIEKLLKTIEIQRMILNNSRLFDKKSKEQSNNFILEGSSDFNLENIILEMLAKEDLTLTQLKSTCKMLLTFWNEGIGVNVELFWAELKKHNIDFERNDELKFALNKNRFRRVDQGFGARIDWNQMKNMESVKDRFSVPEIEQIDKIIEEDENKRVGILKKCLLKKQIPKSQYLKFGECWAYLSYCNLFEKYFDQEQKDELYGIWVNFK
;
A
#
# COMPACT_ATOMS: atom_id res chain seq x y z
N MET A 1 -4.67 -24.12 31.21
CA MET A 1 -5.50 -23.07 30.61
C MET A 1 -4.56 -21.99 30.08
N ASN A 2 -4.37 -21.88 28.77
CA ASN A 2 -3.54 -20.82 28.22
C ASN A 2 -4.20 -19.46 28.52
N ASN A 3 -3.46 -18.60 29.23
CA ASN A 3 -3.89 -17.24 29.52
C ASN A 3 -4.18 -16.54 28.19
N LEU A 4 -5.39 -15.96 28.05
CA LEU A 4 -5.82 -15.21 26.86
C LEU A 4 -4.75 -14.21 26.39
N ARG A 5 -4.05 -13.60 27.36
CA ARG A 5 -2.94 -12.68 27.12
C ARG A 5 -1.75 -13.36 26.45
N THR A 6 -1.30 -14.51 26.97
CA THR A 6 -0.15 -15.26 26.43
C THR A 6 -0.42 -15.70 25.00
N ASN A 7 -1.63 -16.22 24.71
CA ASN A 7 -2.03 -16.57 23.34
C ASN A 7 -1.98 -15.35 22.40
N TYR A 8 -2.44 -14.18 22.86
CA TYR A 8 -2.41 -12.96 22.05
C TYR A 8 -0.97 -12.48 21.77
N ILE A 9 -0.08 -12.58 22.75
CA ILE A 9 1.35 -12.27 22.56
C ILE A 9 1.98 -13.22 21.54
N GLU A 10 1.72 -14.53 21.64
CA GLU A 10 2.20 -15.53 20.68
C GLU A 10 1.72 -15.21 19.25
N LYS A 11 0.43 -14.84 19.08
CA LYS A 11 -0.11 -14.39 17.79
C LYS A 11 0.62 -13.16 17.23
N LEU A 12 0.93 -12.18 18.08
CA LEU A 12 1.67 -10.97 17.67
C LEU A 12 3.10 -11.29 17.27
N LEU A 13 3.82 -12.10 18.05
CA LEU A 13 5.18 -12.54 17.71
C LEU A 13 5.18 -13.29 16.38
N LYS A 14 4.21 -14.19 16.17
CA LYS A 14 4.09 -14.91 14.91
C LYS A 14 3.78 -14.01 13.73
N THR A 15 2.98 -12.97 13.95
CA THR A 15 2.68 -11.94 12.94
C THR A 15 3.94 -11.19 12.53
N ILE A 16 4.82 -10.85 13.48
CA ILE A 16 6.12 -10.21 13.20
C ILE A 16 7.03 -11.14 12.39
N GLU A 17 7.10 -12.43 12.73
CA GLU A 17 7.85 -13.41 11.94
C GLU A 17 7.36 -13.50 10.49
N ILE A 18 6.04 -13.56 10.29
CA ILE A 18 5.43 -13.61 8.96
C ILE A 18 5.74 -12.33 8.17
N GLN A 19 5.61 -11.16 8.81
CA GLN A 19 6.00 -9.88 8.22
C GLN A 19 7.45 -9.90 7.74
N ARG A 20 8.40 -10.31 8.60
CA ARG A 20 9.83 -10.42 8.24
C ARG A 20 10.03 -11.31 7.03
N MET A 21 9.39 -12.48 7.02
CA MET A 21 9.47 -13.44 5.92
C MET A 21 9.00 -12.83 4.59
N ILE A 22 7.83 -12.15 4.58
CA ILE A 22 7.28 -11.53 3.38
C ILE A 22 8.20 -10.43 2.85
N LEU A 23 8.72 -9.57 3.74
CA LEU A 23 9.56 -8.44 3.34
C LEU A 23 10.93 -8.86 2.83
N ASN A 24 11.57 -9.85 3.47
CA ASN A 24 12.87 -10.35 3.03
C ASN A 24 12.81 -10.98 1.63
N ASN A 25 11.69 -11.66 1.34
CA ASN A 25 11.45 -12.32 0.06
C ASN A 25 10.91 -11.38 -1.03
N SER A 26 10.42 -10.20 -0.67
CA SER A 26 9.88 -9.23 -1.61
C SER A 26 10.98 -8.68 -2.54
N ARG A 27 10.66 -8.61 -3.83
CA ARG A 27 11.51 -7.98 -4.86
C ARG A 27 11.36 -6.45 -4.91
N LEU A 28 10.35 -5.90 -4.22
CA LEU A 28 10.04 -4.47 -4.20
C LEU A 28 10.95 -3.66 -3.26
N PHE A 29 11.69 -4.32 -2.37
CA PHE A 29 12.68 -3.67 -1.53
C PHE A 29 14.07 -3.90 -2.14
N ASP A 30 14.76 -2.83 -2.51
CA ASP A 30 16.14 -2.93 -2.99
C ASP A 30 17.07 -3.36 -1.84
N LYS A 31 18.33 -3.71 -2.15
CA LYS A 31 19.28 -4.20 -1.14
C LYS A 31 19.52 -3.17 -0.01
N LYS A 32 19.40 -1.88 -0.30
CA LYS A 32 19.56 -0.76 0.64
C LYS A 32 18.31 -0.57 1.51
N SER A 33 17.12 -0.70 0.93
CA SER A 33 15.83 -0.80 1.63
C SER A 33 15.76 -2.06 2.48
N LYS A 34 16.43 -3.15 2.09
CA LYS A 34 16.53 -4.42 2.85
C LYS A 34 17.52 -4.37 4.00
N GLU A 35 18.67 -3.74 3.79
CA GLU A 35 19.65 -3.45 4.86
C GLU A 35 19.08 -2.43 5.85
N GLN A 36 18.26 -1.48 5.37
CA GLN A 36 17.45 -0.61 6.21
C GLN A 36 16.17 -1.28 6.74
N SER A 37 15.66 -2.38 6.19
CA SER A 37 14.44 -3.06 6.67
C SER A 37 14.67 -3.95 7.89
N ASN A 38 15.92 -4.30 8.20
CA ASN A 38 16.29 -4.69 9.57
C ASN A 38 16.02 -3.56 10.59
N ASN A 39 15.74 -2.34 10.10
CA ASN A 39 15.26 -1.15 10.80
C ASN A 39 14.07 -0.50 10.05
N PHE A 40 13.05 -1.28 9.65
CA PHE A 40 11.75 -0.85 9.10
C PHE A 40 11.55 0.67 8.83
N ILE A 41 12.01 1.18 7.68
CA ILE A 41 11.64 2.53 7.21
C ILE A 41 10.54 2.35 6.17
N LEU A 42 9.30 2.63 6.55
CA LEU A 42 8.25 2.97 5.59
C LEU A 42 8.66 4.32 4.98
N GLU A 43 8.84 4.38 3.66
CA GLU A 43 9.02 5.66 2.96
C GLU A 43 7.85 6.59 3.30
N GLY A 44 8.11 7.57 4.18
CA GLY A 44 7.12 8.51 4.70
C GLY A 44 7.10 8.68 6.22
N SER A 45 7.72 7.78 6.99
CA SER A 45 7.88 7.95 8.45
C SER A 45 9.36 7.93 8.81
N SER A 46 9.86 9.08 9.24
CA SER A 46 11.17 9.25 9.87
C SER A 46 11.21 8.62 11.27
N ASP A 47 10.79 7.37 11.45
CA ASP A 47 10.72 6.75 12.77
C ASP A 47 11.50 5.44 12.82
N PHE A 48 12.51 5.48 13.68
CA PHE A 48 13.33 4.37 14.12
C PHE A 48 12.47 3.15 14.47
N ASN A 49 12.69 2.03 13.76
CA ASN A 49 12.58 0.68 14.29
C ASN A 49 11.25 0.30 15.00
N LEU A 50 10.10 0.58 14.37
CA LEU A 50 8.77 0.24 14.90
C LEU A 50 8.66 -1.21 15.38
N GLU A 51 9.28 -2.13 14.67
CA GLU A 51 9.32 -3.55 15.04
C GLU A 51 10.05 -3.78 16.37
N ASN A 52 11.22 -3.15 16.57
CA ASN A 52 11.95 -3.24 17.83
C ASN A 52 11.20 -2.57 18.98
N ILE A 53 10.53 -1.44 18.73
CA ILE A 53 9.63 -0.82 19.72
C ILE A 53 8.53 -1.81 20.13
N ILE A 54 7.91 -2.50 19.16
CA ILE A 54 6.88 -3.50 19.42
C ILE A 54 7.46 -4.69 20.21
N LEU A 55 8.63 -5.20 19.86
CA LEU A 55 9.28 -6.31 20.57
C LEU A 55 9.64 -5.93 22.01
N GLU A 56 10.19 -4.73 22.23
CA GLU A 56 10.46 -4.20 23.57
C GLU A 56 9.17 -4.01 24.38
N MET A 57 8.08 -3.59 23.75
CA MET A 57 6.77 -3.53 24.40
C MET A 57 6.32 -4.93 24.82
N LEU A 58 6.37 -5.91 23.91
CA LEU A 58 5.93 -7.28 24.15
C LEU A 58 6.75 -8.02 25.21
N ALA A 59 8.01 -7.63 25.41
CA ALA A 59 8.88 -8.16 26.46
C ALA A 59 8.46 -7.70 27.88
N LYS A 60 7.57 -6.71 28.03
CA LYS A 60 7.12 -6.23 29.34
C LYS A 60 6.12 -7.21 29.98
N GLU A 61 6.40 -7.61 31.22
CA GLU A 61 5.63 -8.59 31.97
C GLU A 61 4.20 -8.15 32.33
N ASP A 62 3.86 -6.86 32.23
CA ASP A 62 2.57 -6.32 32.69
C ASP A 62 1.68 -5.68 31.62
N LEU A 63 1.85 -6.04 30.34
CA LEU A 63 0.95 -5.54 29.30
C LEU A 63 -0.50 -5.98 29.50
N THR A 64 -1.39 -5.01 29.55
CA THR A 64 -2.84 -5.22 29.51
C THR A 64 -3.29 -5.67 28.12
N LEU A 65 -4.44 -6.35 28.04
CA LEU A 65 -5.04 -6.74 26.76
C LEU A 65 -5.34 -5.53 25.86
N THR A 66 -5.70 -4.39 26.46
CA THR A 66 -5.91 -3.12 25.73
C THR A 66 -4.62 -2.64 25.06
N GLN A 67 -3.49 -2.69 25.77
CA GLN A 67 -2.19 -2.34 25.19
C GLN A 67 -1.80 -3.30 24.07
N LEU A 68 -2.00 -4.60 24.25
CA LEU A 68 -1.75 -5.60 23.20
C LEU A 68 -2.59 -5.36 21.93
N LYS A 69 -3.87 -5.01 22.09
CA LYS A 69 -4.74 -4.64 20.97
C LYS A 69 -4.26 -3.36 20.27
N SER A 70 -3.77 -2.39 21.03
CA SER A 70 -3.17 -1.16 20.46
C SER A 70 -1.91 -1.47 19.65
N THR A 71 -1.01 -2.30 20.20
CA THR A 71 0.20 -2.78 19.50
C THR A 71 -0.15 -3.55 18.23
N CYS A 72 -1.18 -4.40 18.27
CA CYS A 72 -1.69 -5.10 17.09
C CYS A 72 -2.12 -4.12 15.99
N LYS A 73 -2.91 -3.10 16.33
CA LYS A 73 -3.34 -2.09 15.36
C LYS A 73 -2.15 -1.39 14.71
N MET A 74 -1.16 -1.00 15.52
CA MET A 74 0.05 -0.35 15.05
C MET A 74 0.85 -1.23 14.08
N LEU A 75 1.01 -2.51 14.41
CA LEU A 75 1.68 -3.51 13.56
C LEU A 75 0.94 -3.70 12.22
N LEU A 76 -0.39 -3.72 12.26
CA LEU A 76 -1.22 -4.02 11.10
C LEU A 76 -1.54 -2.80 10.22
N THR A 77 -1.20 -1.57 10.62
CA THR A 77 -1.53 -0.34 9.88
C THR A 77 -1.17 -0.44 8.39
N PHE A 78 0.09 -0.76 8.08
CA PHE A 78 0.54 -0.89 6.69
C PHE A 78 -0.25 -1.96 5.92
N TRP A 79 -0.43 -3.12 6.52
CA TRP A 79 -1.12 -4.27 5.92
C TRP A 79 -2.63 -4.04 5.72
N ASN A 80 -3.22 -3.19 6.55
CA ASN A 80 -4.63 -2.79 6.50
C ASN A 80 -4.90 -1.64 5.53
N GLU A 81 -3.92 -0.78 5.28
CA GLU A 81 -4.10 0.40 4.42
C GLU A 81 -3.58 0.20 3.00
N GLY A 82 -2.72 -0.81 2.78
CA GLY A 82 -2.08 -1.09 1.51
C GLY A 82 -2.88 -1.99 0.56
N ILE A 83 -2.55 -1.90 -0.73
CA ILE A 83 -2.95 -2.84 -1.77
C ILE A 83 -1.68 -3.29 -2.49
N GLY A 84 -1.49 -4.59 -2.67
CA GLY A 84 -0.34 -5.14 -3.37
C GLY A 84 -0.16 -6.64 -3.13
N VAL A 85 0.73 -7.28 -3.91
CA VAL A 85 1.01 -8.72 -3.78
C VAL A 85 1.48 -9.06 -2.38
N ASN A 86 2.39 -8.27 -1.81
CA ASN A 86 2.92 -8.52 -0.46
C ASN A 86 1.81 -8.46 0.61
N VAL A 87 0.85 -7.54 0.46
CA VAL A 87 -0.29 -7.43 1.37
C VAL A 87 -1.16 -8.67 1.29
N GLU A 88 -1.44 -9.15 0.07
CA GLU A 88 -2.19 -10.40 -0.12
C GLU A 88 -1.47 -11.62 0.45
N LEU A 89 -0.15 -11.73 0.24
CA LEU A 89 0.66 -12.82 0.80
C LEU A 89 0.68 -12.78 2.32
N PHE A 90 0.80 -11.60 2.93
CA PHE A 90 0.78 -11.43 4.37
C PHE A 90 -0.54 -11.94 4.98
N TRP A 91 -1.69 -11.48 4.46
CA TRP A 91 -2.99 -11.93 4.97
C TRP A 91 -3.25 -13.41 4.72
N ALA A 92 -2.82 -13.93 3.58
CA ALA A 92 -2.92 -15.37 3.29
C ALA A 92 -2.10 -16.19 4.29
N GLU A 93 -0.90 -15.72 4.65
CA GLU A 93 -0.05 -16.41 5.61
C GLU A 93 -0.62 -16.34 7.03
N LEU A 94 -1.15 -15.20 7.48
CA LEU A 94 -1.86 -15.12 8.77
C LEU A 94 -2.99 -16.16 8.87
N LYS A 95 -3.79 -16.31 7.80
CA LYS A 95 -4.87 -17.31 7.72
C LYS A 95 -4.33 -18.73 7.86
N LYS A 96 -3.20 -19.08 7.22
CA LYS A 96 -2.57 -20.41 7.34
C LYS A 96 -2.09 -20.73 8.76
N HIS A 97 -1.66 -19.72 9.52
CA HIS A 97 -1.22 -19.88 10.91
C HIS A 97 -2.36 -19.71 11.93
N ASN A 98 -3.63 -19.71 11.48
CA ASN A 98 -4.81 -19.53 12.32
C ASN A 98 -4.78 -18.22 13.15
N ILE A 99 -4.19 -17.16 12.59
CA ILE A 99 -4.19 -15.83 13.18
C ILE A 99 -5.40 -15.07 12.63
N ASP A 100 -6.34 -14.75 13.53
CA ASP A 100 -7.68 -14.24 13.26
C ASP A 100 -7.80 -12.72 13.44
N PHE A 101 -6.72 -11.98 13.16
CA PHE A 101 -6.77 -10.52 13.18
C PHE A 101 -7.68 -9.97 12.07
N GLU A 102 -8.37 -8.88 12.38
CA GLU A 102 -9.30 -8.23 11.45
C GLU A 102 -8.53 -7.53 10.33
N ARG A 103 -8.91 -7.84 9.09
CA ARG A 103 -8.42 -7.18 7.88
C ARG A 103 -9.35 -6.04 7.49
N ASN A 104 -8.81 -4.83 7.41
CA ASN A 104 -9.43 -3.73 6.67
C ASN A 104 -9.16 -3.93 5.18
N ASP A 105 -10.20 -4.23 4.43
CA ASP A 105 -10.07 -4.63 3.03
C ASP A 105 -10.25 -3.44 2.09
N GLU A 106 -9.14 -2.79 1.72
CA GLU A 106 -9.16 -1.60 0.85
C GLU A 106 -9.67 -1.89 -0.57
N LEU A 107 -9.62 -3.14 -1.04
CA LEU A 107 -10.26 -3.54 -2.30
C LEU A 107 -11.80 -3.55 -2.17
N LYS A 108 -12.35 -3.99 -1.03
CA LYS A 108 -13.78 -3.82 -0.74
C LYS A 108 -14.18 -2.36 -0.63
N PHE A 109 -13.34 -1.53 -0.01
CA PHE A 109 -13.58 -0.09 0.02
C PHE A 109 -13.64 0.48 -1.42
N ALA A 110 -12.68 0.12 -2.26
CA ALA A 110 -12.61 0.57 -3.64
C ALA A 110 -13.87 0.17 -4.44
N LEU A 111 -14.31 -1.08 -4.31
CA LEU A 111 -15.57 -1.56 -4.90
C LEU A 111 -16.78 -0.76 -4.43
N ASN A 112 -16.93 -0.58 -3.12
CA ASN A 112 -18.08 0.11 -2.53
C ASN A 112 -18.15 1.60 -2.88
N LYS A 113 -17.00 2.25 -3.10
CA LYS A 113 -16.92 3.70 -3.38
C LYS A 113 -16.58 4.02 -4.83
N ASN A 114 -16.34 3.01 -5.67
CA ASN A 114 -15.85 3.13 -7.04
C ASN A 114 -14.61 4.03 -7.17
N ARG A 115 -13.71 4.00 -6.16
CA ARG A 115 -12.46 4.78 -6.12
C ARG A 115 -11.53 4.29 -5.02
N PHE A 116 -10.23 4.50 -5.19
CA PHE A 116 -9.27 4.36 -4.10
C PHE A 116 -9.40 5.50 -3.08
N ARG A 117 -9.12 5.19 -1.81
CA ARG A 117 -9.13 6.20 -0.74
C ARG A 117 -7.90 7.09 -0.86
N ARG A 118 -6.74 6.46 -1.07
CA ARG A 118 -5.43 7.11 -1.11
C ARG A 118 -4.72 6.85 -2.44
N VAL A 119 -3.73 7.67 -2.74
CA VAL A 119 -2.95 7.55 -3.98
C VAL A 119 -2.09 6.28 -3.98
N ASP A 120 -1.55 5.90 -2.83
CA ASP A 120 -0.70 4.72 -2.66
C ASP A 120 -1.41 3.40 -2.93
N GLN A 121 -2.68 3.32 -2.58
CA GLN A 121 -3.54 2.20 -2.96
C GLN A 121 -3.70 2.10 -4.48
N GLY A 122 -3.82 3.25 -5.17
CA GLY A 122 -3.87 3.30 -6.62
C GLY A 122 -2.56 2.84 -7.27
N PHE A 123 -1.40 3.24 -6.72
CA PHE A 123 -0.09 2.74 -7.18
C PHE A 123 -0.02 1.21 -7.08
N GLY A 124 -0.29 0.69 -5.87
CA GLY A 124 -0.20 -0.73 -5.57
C GLY A 124 -1.16 -1.54 -6.43
N ALA A 125 -2.43 -1.12 -6.52
CA ALA A 125 -3.40 -1.75 -7.41
C ALA A 125 -2.89 -1.75 -8.86
N ARG A 126 -2.44 -0.61 -9.40
CA ARG A 126 -2.06 -0.55 -10.81
C ARG A 126 -0.87 -1.43 -11.18
N ILE A 127 0.12 -1.54 -10.29
CA ILE A 127 1.34 -2.31 -10.52
C ILE A 127 1.06 -3.81 -10.38
N ASP A 128 0.38 -4.18 -9.31
CA ASP A 128 0.30 -5.58 -8.87
C ASP A 128 -0.98 -6.29 -9.32
N TRP A 129 -2.03 -5.56 -9.74
CA TRP A 129 -3.36 -6.13 -9.92
C TRP A 129 -3.42 -7.29 -10.93
N ASN A 130 -2.66 -7.22 -12.03
CA ASN A 130 -2.59 -8.30 -13.01
C ASN A 130 -2.14 -9.64 -12.40
N GLN A 131 -1.25 -9.58 -11.41
CA GLN A 131 -0.84 -10.74 -10.63
C GLN A 131 -1.89 -11.05 -9.55
N MET A 132 -2.30 -10.05 -8.77
CA MET A 132 -3.18 -10.21 -7.62
C MET A 132 -4.53 -10.82 -7.99
N LYS A 133 -5.17 -10.41 -9.09
CA LYS A 133 -6.50 -10.90 -9.48
C LYS A 133 -6.56 -12.40 -9.74
N ASN A 134 -5.41 -13.01 -9.94
CA ASN A 134 -5.28 -14.44 -10.15
C ASN A 134 -4.97 -15.23 -8.87
N MET A 135 -4.58 -14.56 -7.78
CA MET A 135 -4.24 -15.17 -6.50
C MET A 135 -5.49 -15.76 -5.82
N GLU A 136 -5.31 -16.90 -5.17
CA GLU A 136 -6.35 -17.58 -4.39
C GLU A 136 -6.88 -16.67 -3.26
N SER A 137 -6.00 -15.91 -2.60
CA SER A 137 -6.40 -14.95 -1.55
C SER A 137 -7.36 -13.85 -2.01
N VAL A 138 -7.39 -13.56 -3.32
CA VAL A 138 -8.34 -12.60 -3.93
C VAL A 138 -9.58 -13.35 -4.39
N LYS A 139 -9.43 -14.47 -5.09
CA LYS A 139 -10.55 -15.28 -5.60
C LYS A 139 -11.46 -15.85 -4.49
N ASP A 140 -10.90 -16.10 -3.31
CA ASP A 140 -11.65 -16.50 -2.12
C ASP A 140 -12.57 -15.38 -1.59
N ARG A 141 -12.24 -14.12 -1.87
CA ARG A 141 -12.90 -12.94 -1.28
C ARG A 141 -13.81 -12.19 -2.24
N PHE A 142 -13.59 -12.33 -3.54
CA PHE A 142 -14.29 -11.57 -4.57
C PHE A 142 -14.80 -12.48 -5.67
N SER A 143 -16.04 -12.23 -6.09
CA SER A 143 -16.65 -12.84 -7.26
C SER A 143 -16.00 -12.33 -8.56
N VAL A 144 -16.18 -13.06 -9.66
CA VAL A 144 -15.67 -12.65 -10.98
C VAL A 144 -16.15 -11.24 -11.38
N PRO A 145 -17.44 -10.87 -11.23
CA PRO A 145 -17.90 -9.51 -11.53
C PRO A 145 -17.25 -8.43 -10.65
N GLU A 146 -16.96 -8.73 -9.38
CA GLU A 146 -16.25 -7.79 -8.50
C GLU A 146 -14.79 -7.60 -8.94
N ILE A 147 -14.11 -8.67 -9.35
CA ILE A 147 -12.76 -8.59 -9.91
C ILE A 147 -12.75 -7.72 -11.18
N GLU A 148 -13.71 -7.93 -12.08
CA GLU A 148 -13.88 -7.10 -13.29
C GLU A 148 -14.20 -5.63 -12.96
N GLN A 149 -14.96 -5.38 -11.89
CA GLN A 149 -15.22 -4.01 -11.45
C GLN A 149 -13.97 -3.33 -10.90
N ILE A 150 -13.09 -4.06 -10.20
CA ILE A 150 -11.80 -3.52 -9.75
C ILE A 150 -10.90 -3.20 -10.96
N ASP A 151 -10.87 -4.06 -11.99
CA ASP A 151 -10.17 -3.76 -13.26
C ASP A 151 -10.62 -2.38 -13.82
N LYS A 152 -11.93 -2.13 -13.86
CA LYS A 152 -12.49 -0.85 -14.31
C LYS A 152 -12.11 0.33 -13.40
N ILE A 153 -12.15 0.16 -12.08
CA ILE A 153 -11.76 1.22 -11.14
C ILE A 153 -10.30 1.64 -11.34
N ILE A 154 -9.41 0.66 -11.57
CA ILE A 154 -7.99 0.92 -11.85
C ILE A 154 -7.83 1.70 -13.16
N GLU A 155 -8.49 1.26 -14.22
CA GLU A 155 -8.46 1.94 -15.51
C GLU A 155 -9.01 3.37 -15.44
N GLU A 156 -10.11 3.57 -14.71
CA GLU A 156 -10.68 4.90 -14.49
C GLU A 156 -9.74 5.82 -13.69
N ASP A 157 -9.05 5.32 -12.66
CA ASP A 157 -8.09 6.11 -11.88
C ASP A 157 -6.90 6.53 -12.77
N GLU A 158 -6.36 5.62 -13.58
CA GLU A 158 -5.32 5.90 -14.57
C GLU A 158 -5.77 7.00 -15.54
N ASN A 159 -6.94 6.83 -16.17
CA ASN A 159 -7.47 7.78 -17.14
C ASN A 159 -7.75 9.16 -16.53
N LYS A 160 -8.26 9.22 -15.29
CA LYS A 160 -8.49 10.48 -14.57
C LYS A 160 -7.18 11.24 -14.34
N ARG A 161 -6.11 10.54 -13.94
CA ARG A 161 -4.78 11.13 -13.69
C ARG A 161 -4.11 11.61 -14.96
N VAL A 162 -4.14 10.80 -16.01
CA VAL A 162 -3.66 11.20 -17.35
C VAL A 162 -4.41 12.45 -17.84
N GLY A 163 -5.72 12.49 -17.65
CA GLY A 163 -6.55 13.63 -18.04
C GLY A 163 -6.18 14.93 -17.33
N ILE A 164 -5.74 14.87 -16.06
CA ILE A 164 -5.27 16.04 -15.32
C ILE A 164 -3.96 16.57 -15.93
N LEU A 165 -2.99 15.70 -16.20
CA LEU A 165 -1.73 16.09 -16.81
C LEU A 165 -1.93 16.67 -18.21
N LYS A 166 -2.76 16.01 -19.05
CA LYS A 166 -3.11 16.53 -20.40
C LYS A 166 -3.77 17.91 -20.33
N LYS A 167 -4.65 18.16 -19.36
CA LYS A 167 -5.25 19.49 -19.16
C LYS A 167 -4.22 20.55 -18.77
N CYS A 168 -3.24 20.21 -17.94
CA CYS A 168 -2.18 21.13 -17.54
C CYS A 168 -1.25 21.45 -18.71
N LEU A 169 -0.91 20.44 -19.51
CA LEU A 169 -0.14 20.59 -20.74
C LEU A 169 -0.85 21.51 -21.74
N LEU A 170 -2.13 21.26 -22.05
CA LEU A 170 -2.92 22.09 -22.96
C LEU A 170 -3.02 23.55 -22.52
N LYS A 171 -3.13 23.79 -21.21
CA LYS A 171 -3.22 25.15 -20.65
C LYS A 171 -1.85 25.78 -20.41
N LYS A 172 -0.77 25.03 -20.56
CA LYS A 172 0.61 25.39 -20.21
C LYS A 172 0.76 25.94 -18.79
N GLN A 173 -0.10 25.48 -17.86
CA GLN A 173 -0.10 25.93 -16.47
C GLN A 173 -0.74 24.88 -15.55
N ILE A 174 -0.32 24.89 -14.29
CA ILE A 174 -0.98 24.15 -13.21
C ILE A 174 -1.87 25.15 -12.46
N PRO A 175 -3.19 24.91 -12.33
CA PRO A 175 -4.02 25.72 -11.44
C PRO A 175 -3.52 25.62 -9.99
N LYS A 176 -3.48 26.74 -9.26
CA LYS A 176 -2.98 26.75 -7.86
C LYS A 176 -3.67 25.73 -6.95
N SER A 177 -4.99 25.58 -7.09
CA SER A 177 -5.79 24.61 -6.35
C SER A 177 -5.50 23.14 -6.71
N GLN A 178 -4.76 22.88 -7.78
CA GLN A 178 -4.45 21.54 -8.29
C GLN A 178 -2.97 21.17 -8.21
N TYR A 179 -2.11 22.02 -7.63
CA TYR A 179 -0.67 21.75 -7.58
C TYR A 179 -0.32 20.41 -6.94
N LEU A 180 -0.88 20.12 -5.76
CA LEU A 180 -0.68 18.83 -5.10
C LEU A 180 -1.20 17.68 -5.96
N LYS A 181 -2.37 17.87 -6.59
CA LYS A 181 -2.96 16.84 -7.45
C LYS A 181 -2.13 16.55 -8.69
N PHE A 182 -1.52 17.58 -9.27
CA PHE A 182 -0.57 17.44 -10.37
C PHE A 182 0.62 16.58 -9.95
N GLY A 183 1.24 16.89 -8.80
CA GLY A 183 2.35 16.11 -8.25
C GLY A 183 1.99 14.64 -8.01
N GLU A 184 0.80 14.37 -7.46
CA GLU A 184 0.29 13.00 -7.30
C GLU A 184 0.11 12.26 -8.63
N CYS A 185 -0.36 12.95 -9.67
CA CYS A 185 -0.55 12.34 -11.00
C CYS A 185 0.80 12.08 -11.68
N TRP A 186 1.75 13.01 -11.55
CA TRP A 186 3.11 12.84 -12.03
C TRP A 186 3.77 11.64 -11.37
N ALA A 187 3.75 11.58 -10.04
CA ALA A 187 4.27 10.44 -9.29
C ALA A 187 3.61 9.12 -9.73
N TYR A 188 2.28 9.09 -9.88
CA TYR A 188 1.52 7.95 -10.41
C TYR A 188 2.06 7.43 -11.73
N LEU A 189 2.16 8.28 -12.74
CA LEU A 189 2.60 7.83 -14.04
C LEU A 189 4.07 7.41 -14.05
N SER A 190 4.92 8.04 -13.24
CA SER A 190 6.33 7.64 -13.08
C SER A 190 6.43 6.25 -12.46
N TYR A 191 5.82 6.06 -11.30
CA TYR A 191 5.97 4.84 -10.53
C TYR A 191 5.30 3.64 -11.20
N CYS A 192 4.20 3.86 -11.92
CA CYS A 192 3.52 2.82 -12.69
C CYS A 192 4.08 2.60 -14.11
N ASN A 193 5.17 3.28 -14.50
CA ASN A 193 5.77 3.23 -15.84
C ASN A 193 4.77 3.53 -16.98
N LEU A 194 3.93 4.56 -16.79
CA LEU A 194 2.85 4.92 -17.73
C LEU A 194 3.16 6.15 -18.59
N PHE A 195 4.26 6.87 -18.33
CA PHE A 195 4.57 8.08 -19.09
C PHE A 195 4.70 7.84 -20.59
N GLU A 196 5.51 6.86 -21.00
CA GLU A 196 5.73 6.54 -22.42
C GLU A 196 4.46 6.05 -23.13
N LYS A 197 3.48 5.54 -22.37
CA LYS A 197 2.18 5.13 -22.92
C LYS A 197 1.33 6.34 -23.36
N TYR A 198 1.48 7.48 -22.70
CA TYR A 198 0.55 8.60 -22.83
C TYR A 198 1.16 9.91 -23.32
N PHE A 199 2.47 10.07 -23.19
CA PHE A 199 3.19 11.30 -23.47
C PHE A 199 4.49 10.99 -24.22
N ASP A 200 4.75 11.74 -25.28
CA ASP A 200 6.05 11.73 -25.95
C ASP A 200 7.10 12.55 -25.15
N GLN A 201 8.35 12.55 -25.61
CA GLN A 201 9.44 13.24 -24.92
C GLN A 201 9.21 14.76 -24.80
N GLU A 202 8.72 15.41 -25.86
CA GLU A 202 8.48 16.85 -25.87
C GLU A 202 7.39 17.23 -24.86
N GLN A 203 6.32 16.44 -24.79
CA GLN A 203 5.24 16.63 -23.82
C GLN A 203 5.69 16.41 -22.38
N LYS A 204 6.57 15.43 -22.13
CA LYS A 204 7.16 15.19 -20.81
C LYS A 204 8.03 16.37 -20.39
N ASP A 205 8.86 16.88 -21.28
CA ASP A 205 9.74 18.03 -21.03
C ASP A 205 8.92 19.30 -20.78
N GLU A 206 7.84 19.50 -21.54
CA GLU A 206 6.93 20.64 -21.34
C GLU A 206 6.19 20.54 -20.00
N LEU A 207 5.67 19.37 -19.62
CA LEU A 207 5.05 19.16 -18.30
C LEU A 207 6.04 19.41 -17.16
N TYR A 208 7.28 18.95 -17.29
CA TYR A 208 8.34 19.23 -16.31
C TYR A 208 8.64 20.72 -16.22
N GLY A 209 8.74 21.40 -17.37
CA GLY A 209 8.92 22.85 -17.45
C GLY A 209 7.79 23.62 -16.77
N ILE A 210 6.53 23.22 -16.98
CA ILE A 210 5.38 23.84 -16.30
C ILE A 210 5.50 23.66 -14.78
N TRP A 211 5.94 22.48 -14.32
CA TRP A 211 6.04 22.18 -12.90
C TRP A 211 7.14 23.00 -12.21
N VAL A 212 8.35 23.03 -12.78
CA VAL A 212 9.50 23.77 -12.21
C VAL A 212 9.27 25.28 -12.19
N ASN A 213 8.49 25.81 -13.14
CA ASN A 213 8.18 27.23 -13.24
C ASN A 213 6.87 27.65 -12.56
N PHE A 214 6.25 26.77 -11.76
CA PHE A 214 5.01 27.07 -11.05
C PHE A 214 5.18 28.23 -10.05
N LYS A 215 4.19 29.14 -10.00
CA LYS A 215 4.14 30.34 -9.15
C LYS A 215 2.81 30.43 -8.40
#